data_AF-A0A6B8RAK0-F1
#
_entry.id   AF-A0A6B8RAK0-F1
#
_cell.length_a   1.000
_cell.length_b   1.000
_cell.length_c   1.000
_cell.angle_alpha   90.00
_cell.angle_beta   90.00
_cell.angle_gamma   90.00
#
_symmetry.space_group_name_H-M   'P 1'
#
loop_
_entity.id
_entity.type
_entity.pdbx_description
1 polymer ?
#
loop_
_entity_poly.entity_id
_entity_poly.type
_entity_poly.pdbx_seq_one_letter_code
_entity_poly.pdbx_strand_id
1 'polypeptide(L)'
;MNIEKFVNKVLSEDHEYDDNYNKTLDEISENNELLIQLAELIETKVHVFNVSNGMKVEEILYDIVITREKKVPEFYPILLNMMYQEYSCNVSFTYKYIDQLIFIKSDITEVFQDIIKYIEPNEATSACISLFALYSPLGEFNNFDENLIVEYLKKILESLRINNNHDYLKKAVKNQLINKIQNIKYVNYLSQFKLLLN
;
A
#
# COMPACT_ATOMS: atom_id res chain seq x y z
N MET A 1 -10.31 8.25 27.19
CA MET A 1 -11.09 7.73 26.05
C MET A 1 -10.86 6.22 25.92
N ASN A 2 -11.78 5.43 25.35
CA ASN A 2 -11.57 4.00 25.12
C ASN A 2 -11.47 3.74 23.60
N ILE A 3 -10.24 3.55 23.11
CA ILE A 3 -9.92 3.33 21.68
C ILE A 3 -10.61 2.08 21.14
N GLU A 4 -10.63 1.00 21.92
CA GLU A 4 -11.26 -0.25 21.50
C GLU A 4 -12.77 -0.08 21.27
N LYS A 5 -13.45 0.64 22.17
CA LYS A 5 -14.87 0.96 22.01
C LYS A 5 -15.12 1.79 20.76
N PHE A 6 -14.25 2.77 20.47
CA PHE A 6 -14.34 3.59 19.25
C PHE A 6 -14.18 2.73 17.99
N VAL A 7 -13.10 1.96 17.88
CA VAL A 7 -12.83 1.11 16.71
C VAL A 7 -13.96 0.09 16.51
N ASN A 8 -14.41 -0.58 17.57
CA ASN A 8 -15.51 -1.54 17.47
C ASN A 8 -16.82 -0.86 17.02
N LYS A 9 -17.10 0.38 17.48
CA LYS A 9 -18.24 1.18 17.01
C LYS A 9 -18.13 1.41 15.49
N VAL A 10 -17.00 1.95 15.01
CA VAL A 10 -16.78 2.22 13.57
C VAL A 10 -16.95 0.94 12.75
N LEU A 11 -16.36 -0.17 13.20
CA LEU A 11 -16.47 -1.45 12.49
C LEU A 11 -17.93 -1.94 12.40
N SER A 12 -18.74 -1.70 13.43
CA SER A 12 -20.14 -2.17 13.53
C SER A 12 -21.19 -1.30 12.83
N GLU A 13 -20.91 -0.03 12.55
CA GLU A 13 -21.91 0.90 11.99
C GLU A 13 -21.92 0.85 10.46
N ASP A 14 -23.10 0.67 9.87
CA ASP A 14 -23.25 0.56 8.41
C ASP A 14 -23.26 1.93 7.69
N HIS A 15 -23.62 3.06 8.33
CA HIS A 15 -23.47 4.40 7.76
C HIS A 15 -23.48 5.55 8.79
N GLU A 16 -22.78 6.62 8.37
CA GLU A 16 -22.61 8.00 8.90
C GLU A 16 -21.70 8.22 10.12
N TYR A 17 -20.54 8.82 9.81
CA TYR A 17 -19.66 9.52 10.76
C TYR A 17 -20.44 10.66 11.43
N ASP A 18 -21.00 10.38 12.62
CA ASP A 18 -21.66 11.40 13.44
C ASP A 18 -20.68 12.53 13.84
N ASP A 19 -21.21 13.65 14.37
CA ASP A 19 -20.38 14.73 14.91
C ASP A 19 -19.39 14.24 16.00
N ASN A 20 -19.67 13.10 16.65
CA ASN A 20 -18.74 12.51 17.61
C ASN A 20 -17.56 11.80 16.93
N TYR A 21 -17.69 11.30 15.71
CA TYR A 21 -16.60 10.65 14.98
C TYR A 21 -15.45 11.63 14.78
N ASN A 22 -15.74 12.80 14.17
CA ASN A 22 -14.73 13.82 13.92
C ASN A 22 -14.11 14.33 15.23
N LYS A 23 -14.94 14.59 16.25
CA LYS A 23 -14.45 14.99 17.56
C LYS A 23 -13.54 13.93 18.20
N THR A 24 -13.90 12.66 18.06
CA THR A 24 -13.09 11.54 18.59
C THR A 24 -11.76 11.43 17.85
N LEU A 25 -11.76 11.58 16.53
CA LEU A 25 -10.52 11.61 15.75
C LEU A 25 -9.64 12.80 16.10
N ASP A 26 -10.22 13.97 16.39
CA ASP A 26 -9.46 15.13 16.87
C ASP A 26 -8.80 14.82 18.23
N GLU A 27 -9.56 14.26 19.17
CA GLU A 27 -9.03 13.83 20.47
C GLU A 27 -7.91 12.78 20.34
N ILE A 28 -8.05 11.81 19.42
CA ILE A 28 -7.00 10.83 19.10
C ILE A 28 -5.77 11.55 18.54
N SER A 29 -5.96 12.41 17.55
CA SER A 29 -4.88 13.03 16.78
C SER A 29 -4.05 14.06 17.56
N GLU A 30 -4.59 14.54 18.68
CA GLU A 30 -3.91 15.45 19.61
C GLU A 30 -3.19 14.71 20.74
N ASN A 31 -3.36 13.38 20.87
CA ASN A 31 -2.82 12.60 21.97
C ASN A 31 -1.99 11.40 21.48
N ASN A 32 -0.67 11.51 21.64
CA ASN A 32 0.29 10.47 21.25
C ASN A 32 0.03 9.11 21.90
N GLU A 33 -0.43 9.07 23.16
CA GLU A 33 -0.73 7.81 23.84
C GLU A 33 -1.93 7.11 23.17
N LEU A 34 -2.93 7.88 22.75
CA LEU A 34 -4.10 7.36 22.04
C LEU A 34 -3.76 6.91 20.62
N LEU A 35 -2.84 7.59 19.94
CA LEU A 35 -2.32 7.16 18.65
C LEU A 35 -1.58 5.82 18.74
N ILE A 36 -0.73 5.65 19.75
CA ILE A 36 -0.03 4.38 20.00
C ILE A 36 -1.02 3.26 20.31
N GLN A 37 -1.99 3.51 21.21
CA GLN A 37 -3.04 2.52 21.52
C GLN A 37 -3.86 2.13 20.27
N LEU A 38 -4.13 3.09 19.37
CA LEU A 38 -4.80 2.80 18.10
C LEU A 38 -3.94 1.93 17.19
N ALA A 39 -2.64 2.23 17.07
CA ALA A 39 -1.70 1.43 16.30
C ALA A 39 -1.67 -0.02 16.79
N GLU A 40 -1.43 -0.22 18.09
CA GLU A 40 -1.37 -1.55 18.74
C GLU A 40 -2.68 -2.33 18.53
N LEU A 41 -3.83 -1.66 18.66
CA LEU A 41 -5.12 -2.30 18.45
C LEU A 41 -5.33 -2.73 17.00
N ILE A 42 -4.95 -1.92 16.03
CA ILE A 42 -5.09 -2.25 14.61
C ILE A 42 -4.12 -3.38 14.25
N GLU A 43 -2.86 -3.30 14.69
CA GLU A 43 -1.85 -4.32 14.46
C GLU A 43 -2.31 -5.70 14.94
N THR A 44 -2.91 -5.78 16.13
CA THR A 44 -3.43 -7.04 16.68
C THR A 44 -4.65 -7.58 15.94
N LYS A 45 -5.40 -6.75 15.19
CA LYS A 45 -6.64 -7.15 14.49
C LYS A 45 -6.49 -7.26 12.96
N VAL A 46 -5.38 -6.79 12.39
CA VAL A 46 -5.21 -6.66 10.93
C VAL A 46 -5.45 -7.96 10.17
N HIS A 47 -5.11 -9.11 10.77
CA HIS A 47 -5.21 -10.44 10.19
C HIS A 47 -6.64 -11.01 10.16
N VAL A 48 -7.60 -10.42 10.89
CA VAL A 48 -9.01 -10.83 10.88
C VAL A 48 -9.91 -9.87 10.12
N PHE A 49 -9.36 -8.82 9.52
CA PHE A 49 -10.15 -7.89 8.73
C PHE A 49 -10.60 -8.53 7.41
N ASN A 50 -11.87 -8.31 7.08
CA ASN A 50 -12.40 -8.51 5.74
C ASN A 50 -12.33 -7.17 4.96
N VAL A 51 -12.79 -7.16 3.71
CA VAL A 51 -12.85 -5.95 2.87
C VAL A 51 -13.51 -4.79 3.60
N SER A 52 -14.74 -4.95 4.08
CA SER A 52 -15.48 -3.87 4.75
C SER A 52 -14.72 -3.29 5.95
N ASN A 53 -14.20 -4.15 6.83
CA ASN A 53 -13.49 -3.71 8.03
C ASN A 53 -12.15 -3.07 7.69
N GLY A 54 -11.42 -3.63 6.73
CA GLY A 54 -10.18 -3.06 6.22
C GLY A 54 -10.37 -1.66 5.66
N MET A 55 -11.45 -1.44 4.89
CA MET A 55 -11.80 -0.11 4.36
C MET A 55 -12.07 0.91 5.47
N LYS A 56 -12.89 0.55 6.45
CA LYS A 56 -13.23 1.46 7.56
C LYS A 56 -12.01 1.82 8.42
N VAL A 57 -11.09 0.87 8.62
CA VAL A 57 -9.84 1.12 9.35
C VAL A 57 -8.88 1.96 8.52
N GLU A 58 -8.77 1.71 7.23
CA GLU A 58 -7.99 2.53 6.30
C GLU A 58 -8.47 3.99 6.33
N GLU A 59 -9.78 4.23 6.37
CA GLU A 59 -10.35 5.57 6.48
C GLU A 59 -9.97 6.28 7.79
N ILE A 60 -10.01 5.58 8.94
CA ILE A 60 -9.53 6.13 10.22
C ILE A 60 -8.06 6.55 10.09
N LEU A 61 -7.21 5.67 9.55
CA LEU A 61 -5.78 5.94 9.40
C LEU A 61 -5.52 7.10 8.44
N TYR A 62 -6.22 7.12 7.31
CA TYR A 62 -6.13 8.19 6.32
C TYR A 62 -6.51 9.54 6.92
N ASP A 63 -7.60 9.59 7.70
CA ASP A 63 -8.06 10.83 8.32
C ASP A 63 -7.11 11.36 9.40
N ILE A 64 -6.37 10.48 10.08
CA ILE A 64 -5.34 10.89 11.03
C ILE A 64 -4.09 11.36 10.29
N VAL A 65 -3.60 10.56 9.34
CA VAL A 65 -2.31 10.78 8.67
C VAL A 65 -2.39 11.93 7.68
N ILE A 66 -3.40 11.94 6.81
CA ILE A 66 -3.53 12.91 5.71
C ILE A 66 -4.44 14.06 6.11
N THR A 67 -5.68 13.79 6.53
CA THR A 67 -6.65 14.87 6.82
C THR A 67 -6.21 15.74 8.00
N ARG A 68 -5.62 15.13 9.05
CA ARG A 68 -5.10 15.84 10.23
C ARG A 68 -3.58 16.00 10.24
N GLU A 69 -2.93 15.61 9.14
CA GLU A 69 -1.49 15.79 8.91
C GLU A 69 -0.59 15.23 10.03
N LYS A 70 -0.97 14.10 10.64
CA LYS A 70 -0.20 13.49 11.74
C LYS A 70 0.80 12.46 11.22
N LYS A 71 2.09 12.71 11.46
CA LYS A 71 3.15 11.71 11.22
C LYS A 71 3.24 10.77 12.42
N VAL A 72 2.68 9.57 12.27
CA VAL A 72 2.65 8.52 13.30
C VAL A 72 3.50 7.34 12.82
N PRO A 73 4.77 7.22 13.23
CA PRO A 73 5.68 6.19 12.74
C PRO A 73 5.15 4.76 12.94
N GLU A 74 4.39 4.52 14.01
CA GLU A 74 3.78 3.24 14.36
C GLU A 74 2.76 2.77 13.31
N PHE A 75 2.12 3.70 12.58
CA PHE A 75 1.20 3.34 11.50
C PHE A 75 1.92 2.83 10.25
N TYR A 76 3.20 3.14 10.06
CA TYR A 76 3.94 2.73 8.85
C TYR A 76 3.94 1.21 8.61
N PRO A 77 4.42 0.36 9.55
CA PRO A 77 4.40 -1.09 9.35
C PRO A 77 2.98 -1.65 9.22
N ILE A 78 2.00 -1.03 9.89
CA ILE A 78 0.59 -1.42 9.83
C ILE A 78 0.02 -1.17 8.43
N LEU A 79 0.19 0.04 7.90
CA LEU A 79 -0.25 0.42 6.55
C LEU A 79 0.39 -0.46 5.49
N LEU A 80 1.70 -0.72 5.63
CA LEU A 80 2.42 -1.59 4.71
C LEU A 80 1.86 -3.02 4.76
N ASN A 81 1.61 -3.57 5.95
CA ASN A 81 0.99 -4.88 6.09
C ASN A 81 -0.44 -4.93 5.52
N MET A 82 -1.27 -3.92 5.81
CA MET A 82 -2.64 -3.79 5.30
C MET A 82 -2.69 -3.70 3.77
N MET A 83 -1.74 -2.97 3.16
CA MET A 83 -1.66 -2.80 1.71
C MET A 83 -1.50 -4.14 0.98
N TYR A 84 -0.82 -5.11 1.59
CA TYR A 84 -0.56 -6.44 1.02
C TYR A 84 -1.57 -7.53 1.42
N GLN A 85 -2.65 -7.17 2.12
CA GLN A 85 -3.73 -8.12 2.41
C GLN A 85 -4.63 -8.36 1.18
N GLU A 86 -5.25 -9.53 1.10
CA GLU A 86 -6.12 -9.91 -0.04
C GLU A 86 -7.26 -8.91 -0.29
N TYR A 87 -7.76 -8.26 0.75
CA TYR A 87 -8.82 -7.26 0.62
C TYR A 87 -8.37 -5.94 -0.01
N SER A 88 -7.06 -5.70 -0.13
CA SER A 88 -6.47 -4.46 -0.65
C SER A 88 -6.12 -4.55 -2.15
N CYS A 89 -6.62 -5.56 -2.87
CA CYS A 89 -6.34 -5.80 -4.31
C CYS A 89 -7.00 -4.80 -5.29
N ASN A 90 -7.13 -3.53 -4.90
CA ASN A 90 -7.69 -2.45 -5.71
C ASN A 90 -6.66 -1.31 -5.83
N VAL A 91 -6.42 -0.84 -7.06
CA VAL A 91 -5.54 0.30 -7.37
C VAL A 91 -5.78 1.51 -6.46
N SER A 92 -7.04 1.87 -6.22
CA SER A 92 -7.40 3.05 -5.43
C SER A 92 -6.99 2.89 -3.96
N PHE A 93 -7.08 1.68 -3.42
CA PHE A 93 -6.64 1.36 -2.07
C PHE A 93 -5.12 1.43 -1.96
N THR A 94 -4.42 0.77 -2.88
CA THR A 94 -2.95 0.84 -2.94
C THR A 94 -2.47 2.28 -2.97
N TYR A 95 -3.08 3.13 -3.82
CA TYR A 95 -2.71 4.54 -3.92
C TYR A 95 -2.82 5.28 -2.58
N LYS A 96 -3.93 5.12 -1.84
CA LYS A 96 -4.10 5.73 -0.53
C LYS A 96 -3.07 5.26 0.51
N TYR A 97 -2.71 3.97 0.50
CA TYR A 97 -1.66 3.47 1.37
C TYR A 97 -0.31 4.10 1.04
N ILE A 98 0.04 4.20 -0.25
CA ILE A 98 1.30 4.82 -0.67
C ILE A 98 1.39 6.28 -0.23
N ASP A 99 0.31 7.06 -0.40
CA ASP A 99 0.29 8.46 0.02
C ASP A 99 0.55 8.60 1.54
N GLN A 100 -0.07 7.74 2.35
CA GLN A 100 0.15 7.70 3.80
C GLN A 100 1.59 7.28 4.15
N LEU A 101 2.13 6.25 3.51
CA LEU A 101 3.50 5.77 3.72
C LEU A 101 4.53 6.87 3.39
N ILE A 102 4.37 7.55 2.25
CA ILE A 102 5.21 8.68 1.83
C ILE A 102 5.08 9.84 2.81
N PHE A 103 3.86 10.16 3.28
CA PHE A 103 3.67 11.24 4.25
C PHE A 103 4.41 10.96 5.57
N ILE A 104 4.28 9.73 6.10
CA ILE A 104 4.91 9.33 7.37
C ILE A 104 6.44 9.31 7.24
N LYS A 105 6.99 8.67 6.19
CA LYS A 105 8.44 8.53 6.01
C LYS A 105 9.13 9.76 5.43
N SER A 106 8.42 10.54 4.62
CA SER A 106 8.93 11.67 3.83
C SER A 106 10.02 11.33 2.79
N ASP A 107 10.71 10.18 2.91
CA ASP A 107 11.63 9.66 1.89
C ASP A 107 10.93 8.62 0.99
N ILE A 108 10.67 9.03 -0.25
CA ILE A 108 10.05 8.17 -1.26
C ILE A 108 10.92 6.97 -1.66
N THR A 109 12.25 7.09 -1.54
CA THR A 109 13.19 6.01 -1.86
C THR A 109 13.11 4.89 -0.83
N GLU A 110 13.04 5.24 0.45
CA GLU A 110 12.82 4.24 1.52
C GLU A 110 11.49 3.51 1.34
N VAL A 111 10.41 4.24 1.04
CA VAL A 111 9.10 3.64 0.77
C VAL A 111 9.17 2.67 -0.42
N PHE A 112 9.86 3.05 -1.50
CA PHE A 112 10.01 2.18 -2.66
C PHE A 112 10.82 0.91 -2.34
N GLN A 113 11.90 1.03 -1.56
CA GLN A 113 12.68 -0.10 -1.08
C GLN A 113 11.85 -1.06 -0.25
N ASP A 114 11.01 -0.56 0.65
CA ASP A 114 10.15 -1.39 1.47
C ASP A 114 9.08 -2.12 0.65
N ILE A 115 8.49 -1.46 -0.36
CA ILE A 115 7.58 -2.10 -1.32
C ILE A 115 8.27 -3.24 -2.07
N ILE A 116 9.51 -3.05 -2.52
CA ILE A 116 10.28 -4.10 -3.19
C ILE A 116 10.49 -5.31 -2.26
N LYS A 117 10.76 -5.07 -0.98
CA LYS A 117 10.94 -6.16 0.01
C LYS A 117 9.68 -7.02 0.15
N TYR A 118 8.50 -6.40 0.12
CA TYR A 118 7.20 -7.08 0.25
C TYR A 118 6.71 -7.81 -1.03
N ILE A 119 7.45 -7.74 -2.13
CA ILE A 119 7.13 -8.56 -3.32
C ILE A 119 7.60 -9.99 -3.06
N GLU A 120 6.63 -10.89 -2.90
CA GLU A 120 6.79 -12.33 -2.78
C GLU A 120 6.56 -13.00 -4.14
N PRO A 121 7.61 -13.53 -4.81
CA PRO A 121 7.49 -13.99 -6.20
C PRO A 121 6.49 -15.13 -6.44
N ASN A 122 6.17 -15.91 -5.41
CA ASN A 122 5.17 -16.98 -5.49
C ASN A 122 3.73 -16.47 -5.35
N GLU A 123 3.55 -15.19 -5.00
CA GLU A 123 2.25 -14.58 -4.78
C GLU A 123 2.00 -13.49 -5.83
N ALA A 124 1.32 -13.83 -6.92
CA ALA A 124 1.03 -12.88 -8.00
C ALA A 124 0.29 -11.61 -7.52
N THR A 125 -0.49 -11.71 -6.45
CA THR A 125 -1.16 -10.58 -5.80
C THR A 125 -0.16 -9.54 -5.27
N SER A 126 0.89 -9.96 -4.57
CA SER A 126 1.90 -9.03 -4.02
C SER A 126 2.60 -8.25 -5.13
N ALA A 127 2.94 -8.92 -6.24
CA ALA A 127 3.50 -8.30 -7.42
C ALA A 127 2.51 -7.29 -8.05
N CYS A 128 1.22 -7.63 -8.15
CA CYS A 128 0.19 -6.71 -8.66
C CYS A 128 0.04 -5.45 -7.80
N ILE A 129 0.00 -5.60 -6.48
CA ILE A 129 -0.09 -4.48 -5.55
C ILE A 129 1.12 -3.54 -5.74
N SER A 130 2.33 -4.10 -5.83
CA SER A 130 3.53 -3.29 -6.08
C SER A 130 3.53 -2.61 -7.47
N LEU A 131 2.84 -3.18 -8.46
CA LEU A 131 2.65 -2.55 -9.78
C LEU A 131 1.62 -1.41 -9.70
N PHE A 132 0.57 -1.56 -8.90
CA PHE A 132 -0.40 -0.49 -8.66
C PHE A 132 0.21 0.69 -7.93
N ALA A 133 1.20 0.45 -7.05
CA ALA A 133 1.97 1.51 -6.40
C ALA A 133 2.64 2.46 -7.41
N LEU A 134 2.90 2.03 -8.66
CA LEU A 134 3.49 2.87 -9.71
C LEU A 134 2.53 3.93 -10.30
N TYR A 135 1.27 3.97 -9.87
CA TYR A 135 0.35 5.09 -10.16
C TYR A 135 0.58 6.31 -9.26
N SER A 136 1.37 6.14 -8.20
CA SER A 136 1.81 7.22 -7.31
C SER A 136 3.10 7.88 -7.83
N PRO A 137 3.68 8.85 -7.10
CA PRO A 137 5.01 9.39 -7.41
C PRO A 137 6.12 8.31 -7.53
N LEU A 138 5.91 7.10 -6.99
CA LEU A 138 6.81 5.94 -7.18
C LEU A 138 6.95 5.51 -8.65
N GLY A 139 5.99 5.88 -9.49
CA GLY A 139 6.01 5.60 -10.92
C GLY A 139 7.01 6.42 -11.73
N GLU A 140 7.66 7.41 -11.12
CA GLU A 140 8.64 8.29 -11.75
C GLU A 140 10.05 7.72 -11.58
N PHE A 141 10.41 6.73 -12.40
CA PHE A 141 11.70 6.02 -12.29
C PHE A 141 12.94 6.91 -12.37
N ASN A 142 12.82 8.11 -12.93
CA ASN A 142 13.91 9.10 -12.96
C ASN A 142 14.30 9.62 -11.56
N ASN A 143 13.44 9.43 -10.55
CA ASN A 143 13.67 9.87 -9.18
C ASN A 143 14.46 8.85 -8.35
N PHE A 144 14.76 7.66 -8.89
CA PHE A 144 15.39 6.57 -8.15
C PHE A 144 16.73 6.14 -8.76
N ASP A 145 17.59 5.57 -7.91
CA ASP A 145 18.81 4.91 -8.36
C ASP A 145 18.46 3.75 -9.32
N GLU A 146 19.27 3.61 -10.36
CA GLU A 146 19.12 2.54 -11.34
C GLU A 146 19.09 1.14 -10.73
N ASN A 147 19.94 0.89 -9.73
CA ASN A 147 20.04 -0.40 -9.07
C ASN A 147 18.71 -0.77 -8.40
N LEU A 148 18.03 0.21 -7.82
CA LEU A 148 16.74 0.02 -7.18
C LEU A 148 15.64 -0.31 -8.20
N ILE A 149 15.62 0.41 -9.33
CA ILE A 149 14.72 0.09 -10.44
C ILE A 149 15.00 -1.33 -10.96
N VAL A 150 16.27 -1.68 -11.17
CA VAL A 150 16.67 -3.01 -11.65
C VAL A 150 16.26 -4.11 -10.68
N GLU A 151 16.39 -3.89 -9.38
CA GLU A 151 15.92 -4.83 -8.35
C GLU A 151 14.41 -5.05 -8.45
N TYR A 152 13.64 -3.97 -8.53
CA TYR A 152 12.19 -4.04 -8.73
C TYR A 152 11.83 -4.83 -10.01
N LEU A 153 12.45 -4.51 -11.14
CA LEU A 153 12.20 -5.20 -12.41
C LEU A 153 12.51 -6.70 -12.34
N LYS A 154 13.59 -7.10 -11.65
CA LYS A 154 13.92 -8.51 -11.42
C LYS A 154 12.82 -9.21 -10.64
N LYS A 155 12.35 -8.62 -9.53
CA LYS A 155 11.28 -9.21 -8.72
C LYS A 155 9.96 -9.37 -9.47
N ILE A 156 9.55 -8.35 -10.24
CA ILE A 156 8.33 -8.45 -11.06
C ILE A 156 8.49 -9.51 -12.17
N LEU A 157 9.66 -9.57 -12.81
CA LEU A 157 9.92 -10.57 -13.85
C LEU A 157 9.92 -12.00 -13.29
N GLU A 158 10.52 -12.20 -12.12
CA GLU A 158 10.50 -13.48 -11.41
C GLU A 158 9.07 -13.88 -11.04
N SER A 159 8.31 -12.96 -10.48
CA SER A 159 6.89 -13.16 -10.15
C SER A 159 6.08 -13.57 -11.38
N LEU A 160 6.30 -12.90 -12.52
CA LEU A 160 5.61 -13.21 -13.77
C LEU A 160 6.00 -14.58 -14.34
N ARG A 161 7.25 -15.01 -14.19
CA ARG A 161 7.71 -16.34 -14.64
C ARG A 161 7.04 -17.45 -13.84
N ILE A 162 6.99 -17.30 -12.51
CA ILE A 162 6.39 -18.29 -11.61
C ILE A 162 4.87 -18.34 -11.82
N ASN A 163 4.24 -17.17 -11.96
CA ASN A 163 2.79 -17.01 -12.05
C ASN A 163 2.28 -16.76 -13.47
N ASN A 164 2.92 -17.35 -14.49
CA ASN A 164 2.65 -17.03 -15.90
C ASN A 164 1.23 -17.44 -16.38
N ASN A 165 0.50 -18.22 -15.58
CA ASN A 165 -0.90 -18.57 -15.80
C ASN A 165 -1.90 -17.49 -15.28
N HIS A 166 -1.43 -16.50 -14.53
CA HIS A 166 -2.30 -15.45 -13.96
C HIS A 166 -2.45 -14.25 -14.90
N ASP A 167 -3.54 -14.22 -15.66
CA ASP A 167 -3.83 -13.14 -16.63
C ASP A 167 -3.89 -11.74 -16.01
N TYR A 168 -4.33 -11.64 -14.76
CA TYR A 168 -4.40 -10.35 -14.07
C TYR A 168 -3.01 -9.75 -13.83
N LEU A 169 -1.99 -10.57 -13.53
CA LEU A 169 -0.61 -10.12 -13.38
C LEU A 169 -0.03 -9.68 -14.72
N LYS A 170 -0.27 -10.46 -15.78
CA LYS A 170 0.09 -10.06 -17.16
C LYS A 170 -0.49 -8.71 -17.53
N LYS A 171 -1.78 -8.51 -17.22
CA LYS A 171 -2.49 -7.24 -17.48
C LYS A 171 -1.91 -6.10 -16.66
N ALA A 172 -1.60 -6.31 -15.37
CA ALA A 172 -0.96 -5.30 -14.53
C ALA A 172 0.42 -4.91 -15.09
N VAL A 173 1.27 -5.87 -15.47
CA VAL A 173 2.58 -5.58 -16.08
C VAL A 173 2.43 -4.79 -17.38
N LYS A 174 1.52 -5.21 -18.28
CA LYS A 174 1.23 -4.49 -19.54
C LYS A 174 0.83 -3.03 -19.29
N ASN A 175 -0.09 -2.82 -18.35
CA ASN A 175 -0.69 -1.51 -18.13
C ASN A 175 0.22 -0.58 -17.32
N GLN A 176 0.96 -1.11 -16.34
CA GLN A 176 1.70 -0.29 -15.37
C GLN A 176 3.18 -0.17 -15.66
N LEU A 177 3.82 -1.24 -16.17
CA LEU A 177 5.28 -1.30 -16.21
C LEU A 177 5.83 -1.06 -17.61
N ILE A 178 5.24 -1.69 -18.63
CA ILE A 178 5.82 -1.73 -19.99
C ILE A 178 6.12 -0.34 -20.53
N ASN A 179 5.20 0.61 -20.35
CA ASN A 179 5.37 1.98 -20.84
C ASN A 179 6.47 2.76 -20.09
N LYS A 180 6.72 2.43 -18.82
CA LYS A 180 7.75 3.09 -17.98
C LYS A 180 9.17 2.62 -18.30
N ILE A 181 9.32 1.45 -18.92
CA ILE A 181 10.63 0.85 -19.23
C ILE A 181 10.96 0.81 -20.73
N GLN A 182 10.30 1.64 -21.56
CA GLN A 182 10.51 1.64 -23.01
C GLN A 182 11.87 2.18 -23.49
N ASN A 183 12.68 2.75 -22.58
CA ASN A 183 13.96 3.34 -22.92
C ASN A 183 15.07 2.27 -23.16
N ILE A 184 16.17 2.69 -23.77
CA ILE A 184 17.30 1.81 -24.09
C ILE A 184 17.93 1.15 -22.85
N LYS A 185 17.84 1.81 -21.70
CA LYS A 185 18.42 1.38 -20.44
C LYS A 185 17.83 0.05 -19.95
N TYR A 186 16.54 -0.16 -20.18
CA TYR A 186 15.81 -1.35 -19.70
C TYR A 186 15.36 -2.29 -20.82
N VAL A 187 15.91 -2.17 -22.03
CA VAL A 187 15.50 -2.93 -23.23
C VAL A 187 15.55 -4.45 -23.03
N ASN A 188 16.52 -4.95 -22.25
CA ASN A 188 16.64 -6.37 -21.92
C ASN A 188 15.47 -6.87 -21.06
N TYR A 189 15.01 -6.06 -20.10
CA TYR A 189 13.84 -6.40 -19.28
C TYR A 189 12.56 -6.30 -20.10
N LEU A 190 12.40 -5.23 -20.87
CA LEU A 190 11.25 -5.03 -21.75
C LEU A 190 11.04 -6.23 -22.70
N SER A 191 12.12 -6.72 -23.30
CA SER A 191 12.09 -7.88 -24.21
C SER A 191 11.64 -9.15 -23.49
N GLN A 192 12.16 -9.40 -22.29
CA GLN A 192 11.79 -10.55 -21.48
C GLN A 192 10.33 -10.50 -21.03
N PHE A 193 9.84 -9.33 -20.60
CA PHE A 193 8.43 -9.16 -20.27
C PHE A 193 7.54 -9.44 -21.48
N LYS A 194 7.83 -8.85 -22.65
CA LYS A 194 7.03 -9.05 -23.86
C LYS A 194 6.90 -10.52 -24.26
N LEU A 195 7.95 -11.34 -24.06
CA LEU A 195 7.89 -12.78 -24.34
C LEU A 195 6.90 -13.52 -23.44
N LEU A 196 6.81 -13.15 -22.16
CA LEU A 196 5.91 -13.78 -21.18
C LEU A 196 4.47 -13.25 -21.26
N LEU A 197 4.29 -12.09 -21.87
CA LEU A 197 3.01 -11.40 -21.99
C LEU A 197 2.18 -11.82 -23.22
N ASN A 198 2.79 -12.58 -24.13
CA ASN A 198 2.12 -13.23 -25.25
C ASN A 198 1.48 -14.56 -24.81
#